data_AF-A0A1Q7B872-F1
#
_entry.id   AF-A0A1Q7B872-F1
#
_cell.length_a   1.000
_cell.length_b   1.000
_cell.length_c   1.000
_cell.angle_alpha   90.00
_cell.angle_beta   90.00
_cell.angle_gamma   90.00
#
_symmetry.space_group_name_H-M   'P 1'
#
loop_
_entity.id
_entity.type
_entity.pdbx_description
1 polymer ?
#
loop_
_entity_poly.entity_id
_entity_poly.type
_entity_poly.pdbx_seq_one_letter_code
_entity_poly.pdbx_strand_id
1 'polypeptide(L)'
;MPLRERTHLRRSSKPALDLPPPFRLVTLREVGDAFAHAISVAAQEGAGTLVYVGRFDLAEFAVVLEPEEPLKTARRALYAGLAALADALAVHAPPERPITFDWPDAIRVDSGLVGGARLAWPEGADENQPPPWLVFAAMIRTVAMGEEEPGLRPLSAALEDEGFDDLGSGKLVESFARHFMVAIDAWQEQGFGEIAKSYLTRLAPESG
;
A
#
# COMPACT_ATOMS: atom_id res chain seq x y z
N MET A 1 7.22 32.69 -45.75
CA MET A 1 7.81 32.01 -44.57
C MET A 1 6.95 32.33 -43.36
N PRO A 2 6.08 31.43 -42.85
CA PRO A 2 5.51 31.60 -41.53
C PRO A 2 6.23 30.73 -40.50
N LEU A 3 6.44 31.33 -39.33
CA LEU A 3 7.04 30.77 -38.12
C LEU A 3 6.38 29.46 -37.70
N ARG A 4 7.20 28.47 -37.32
CA ARG A 4 6.78 27.30 -36.57
C ARG A 4 6.39 27.72 -35.15
N GLU A 5 5.09 27.72 -34.84
CA GLU A 5 4.64 27.68 -33.45
C GLU A 5 5.05 26.35 -32.83
N ARG A 6 6.08 26.39 -32.00
CA ARG A 6 6.42 25.29 -31.10
C ARG A 6 5.40 25.31 -29.96
N THR A 7 4.35 24.51 -30.11
CA THR A 7 3.41 24.21 -29.04
C THR A 7 4.19 23.52 -27.91
N HIS A 8 4.51 24.27 -26.85
CA HIS A 8 5.02 23.68 -25.62
C HIS A 8 3.89 22.85 -25.00
N LEU A 9 3.91 21.54 -25.26
CA LEU A 9 3.16 20.57 -24.47
C LEU A 9 3.58 20.73 -23.01
N ARG A 10 2.72 21.35 -22.19
CA ARG A 10 2.82 21.30 -20.73
C ARG A 10 2.75 19.82 -20.34
N ARG A 11 3.90 19.17 -20.14
CA ARG A 11 3.99 17.96 -19.33
C ARG A 11 3.54 18.40 -17.94
N SER A 12 2.35 17.99 -17.53
CA SER A 12 1.97 18.02 -16.12
C SER A 12 2.92 17.06 -15.41
N SER A 13 4.03 17.59 -14.88
CA SER A 13 4.96 16.83 -14.06
C SER A 13 4.30 16.64 -12.70
N LYS A 14 3.58 15.53 -12.51
CA LYS A 14 3.35 15.03 -11.14
C LYS A 14 4.72 14.83 -10.50
N PRO A 15 4.92 15.20 -9.22
CA PRO A 15 6.20 14.94 -8.57
C PRO A 15 6.48 13.42 -8.63
N ALA A 16 7.66 13.06 -9.10
CA ALA A 16 8.15 11.69 -9.02
C ALA A 16 8.29 11.37 -7.52
N LEU A 17 7.67 10.28 -7.07
CA LEU A 17 7.84 9.84 -5.68
C LEU A 17 9.31 9.51 -5.45
N ASP A 18 9.86 9.92 -4.30
CA ASP A 18 11.21 9.56 -3.87
C ASP A 18 11.20 8.17 -3.22
N LEU A 19 11.36 7.15 -4.05
CA LEU A 19 11.37 5.75 -3.63
C LEU A 19 12.81 5.26 -3.40
N PRO A 20 13.06 4.45 -2.35
CA PRO A 20 14.34 3.79 -2.20
C PRO A 20 14.56 2.79 -3.36
N PRO A 21 15.82 2.56 -3.81
CA PRO A 21 16.12 1.36 -4.59
C PRO A 21 15.69 0.12 -3.79
N PRO A 22 15.14 -0.95 -4.39
CA PRO A 22 15.04 -1.28 -5.82
C PRO A 22 13.72 -0.85 -6.49
N PHE A 23 12.90 -0.01 -5.85
CA PHE A 23 11.56 0.27 -6.38
C PHE A 23 11.60 1.05 -7.69
N ARG A 24 10.72 0.64 -8.60
CA ARG A 24 10.45 1.35 -9.85
C ARG A 24 8.99 1.78 -9.88
N LEU A 25 8.79 3.09 -9.95
CA LEU A 25 7.47 3.70 -9.95
C LEU A 25 6.78 3.60 -11.31
N VAL A 26 5.54 3.12 -11.29
CA VAL A 26 4.57 3.21 -12.39
C VAL A 26 3.38 4.03 -11.91
N THR A 27 3.23 5.27 -12.40
CA THR A 27 2.13 6.15 -11.99
C THR A 27 0.95 6.06 -12.95
N LEU A 28 -0.22 5.72 -12.42
CA LEU A 28 -1.48 5.73 -13.15
C LEU A 28 -2.18 7.09 -13.05
N ARG A 29 -3.05 7.37 -14.02
CA ARG A 29 -3.99 8.51 -13.95
C ARG A 29 -5.04 8.23 -12.88
N GLU A 30 -5.74 9.27 -12.42
CA GLU A 30 -6.64 9.26 -11.23
C GLU A 30 -7.81 8.26 -11.26
N VAL A 31 -8.10 7.61 -12.40
CA VAL A 31 -9.16 6.60 -12.56
C VAL A 31 -8.57 5.18 -12.72
N GLY A 32 -7.27 5.00 -12.46
CA GLY A 32 -6.63 3.68 -12.49
C GLY A 32 -6.98 2.83 -11.28
N ASP A 33 -6.69 1.53 -11.39
CA ASP A 33 -6.71 0.56 -10.28
C ASP A 33 -5.27 0.02 -10.15
N ALA A 34 -4.58 0.37 -9.07
CA ALA A 34 -3.18 -0.02 -8.88
C ALA A 34 -3.04 -1.54 -8.76
N PHE A 35 -3.99 -2.21 -8.11
CA PHE A 35 -3.94 -3.64 -7.87
C PHE A 35 -4.15 -4.43 -9.17
N ALA A 36 -5.20 -4.10 -9.91
CA ALA A 36 -5.48 -4.73 -11.20
C ALA A 36 -4.35 -4.50 -12.20
N HIS A 37 -3.79 -3.28 -12.24
CA HIS A 37 -2.66 -2.98 -13.10
C HIS A 37 -1.40 -3.75 -12.70
N ALA A 38 -1.05 -3.77 -11.42
CA ALA A 38 0.09 -4.52 -10.91
C ALA A 38 -0.02 -6.02 -11.25
N ILE A 39 -1.20 -6.64 -11.07
CA ILE A 39 -1.44 -8.03 -11.50
C ILE A 39 -1.19 -8.21 -13.00
N SER A 40 -1.68 -7.29 -13.83
CA SER A 40 -1.55 -7.39 -15.29
C SER A 40 -0.11 -7.31 -15.78
N VAL A 41 0.78 -6.64 -15.05
CA VAL A 41 2.18 -6.42 -15.44
C VAL A 41 3.18 -7.26 -14.63
N ALA A 42 2.75 -7.91 -13.54
CA ALA A 42 3.62 -8.58 -12.57
C ALA A 42 4.63 -9.55 -13.21
N ALA A 43 4.15 -10.41 -14.11
CA ALA A 43 4.99 -11.40 -14.80
C ALA A 43 6.02 -10.80 -15.78
N GLN A 44 5.81 -9.57 -16.25
CA GLN A 44 6.69 -8.90 -17.22
C GLN A 44 7.66 -7.93 -16.54
N GLU A 45 7.17 -7.23 -15.52
CA GLU A 45 7.86 -6.11 -14.89
C GLU A 45 8.66 -6.53 -13.64
N GLY A 46 8.31 -7.67 -13.01
CA GLY A 46 9.05 -8.29 -11.93
C GLY A 46 9.00 -7.53 -10.59
N ALA A 47 9.77 -8.05 -9.62
CA ALA A 47 9.83 -7.52 -8.26
C ALA A 47 10.28 -6.05 -8.19
N GLY A 48 9.75 -5.33 -7.20
CA GLY A 48 10.07 -3.91 -6.99
C GLY A 48 9.28 -2.96 -7.88
N THR A 49 8.43 -3.47 -8.77
CA THR A 49 7.47 -2.63 -9.49
C THR A 49 6.42 -2.09 -8.52
N LEU A 50 6.41 -0.76 -8.31
CA LEU A 50 5.44 -0.06 -7.47
C LEU A 50 4.48 0.73 -8.35
N VAL A 51 3.23 0.27 -8.42
CA VAL A 51 2.15 0.95 -9.11
C VAL A 51 1.45 1.90 -8.13
N TYR A 52 1.23 3.15 -8.54
CA TYR A 52 0.59 4.17 -7.71
C TYR A 52 -0.47 4.94 -8.49
N VAL A 53 -1.67 5.11 -7.92
CA VAL A 53 -2.70 5.99 -8.47
C VAL A 53 -2.56 7.36 -7.82
N GLY A 54 -2.21 8.37 -8.61
CA GLY A 54 -1.97 9.72 -8.09
C GLY A 54 -3.24 10.50 -7.77
N ARG A 55 -4.03 10.03 -6.80
CA ARG A 55 -5.22 10.68 -6.24
C ARG A 55 -4.86 11.47 -4.98
N PHE A 56 -5.64 12.50 -4.66
CA PHE A 56 -5.41 13.34 -3.48
C PHE A 56 -6.17 12.84 -2.24
N ASP A 57 -7.31 12.18 -2.45
CA ASP A 57 -8.24 11.70 -1.43
C ASP A 57 -7.97 10.26 -0.97
N LEU A 58 -7.11 9.56 -1.71
CA LEU A 58 -6.86 8.14 -1.56
C LEU A 58 -5.38 7.83 -1.87
N ALA A 59 -4.74 7.13 -0.94
CA ALA A 59 -3.46 6.48 -1.18
C ALA A 59 -3.74 5.06 -1.68
N GLU A 60 -3.59 4.86 -2.98
CA GLU A 60 -3.80 3.57 -3.63
C GLU A 60 -2.53 3.16 -4.37
N PHE A 61 -1.95 2.05 -3.94
CA PHE A 61 -0.71 1.53 -4.52
C PHE A 61 -0.62 0.01 -4.43
N ALA A 62 0.24 -0.56 -5.27
CA ALA A 62 0.52 -1.98 -5.30
C ALA A 62 2.01 -2.23 -5.59
N VAL A 63 2.57 -3.28 -4.98
CA VAL A 63 3.96 -3.71 -5.12
C VAL A 63 4.00 -5.14 -5.63
N VAL A 64 4.76 -5.36 -6.69
CA VAL A 64 5.08 -6.70 -7.20
C VAL A 64 6.27 -7.27 -6.43
N LEU A 65 6.17 -8.52 -6.01
CA LEU A 65 7.18 -9.29 -5.29
C LEU A 65 7.44 -10.61 -6.03
N GLU A 66 8.65 -11.15 -5.92
CA GLU A 66 9.03 -12.46 -6.45
C GLU A 66 9.61 -13.30 -5.31
N PRO A 67 8.75 -14.00 -4.53
CA PRO A 67 9.21 -14.79 -3.40
C PRO A 67 9.94 -16.06 -3.89
N GLU A 68 11.00 -16.44 -3.18
CA GLU A 68 11.72 -17.70 -3.44
C GLU A 68 11.17 -18.89 -2.63
N GLU A 69 10.20 -18.64 -1.74
CA GLU A 69 9.58 -19.64 -0.88
C GLU A 69 8.24 -20.15 -1.43
N PRO A 70 7.78 -21.36 -1.05
CA PRO A 70 6.49 -21.89 -1.48
C PRO A 70 5.30 -20.95 -1.23
N LEU A 71 4.31 -20.93 -2.12
CA LEU A 71 3.14 -20.04 -2.02
C LEU A 71 2.47 -20.05 -0.63
N LYS A 72 2.34 -21.23 0.00
CA LYS A 72 1.74 -21.37 1.33
C LYS A 72 2.42 -20.52 2.41
N THR A 73 3.73 -20.28 2.29
CA THR A 73 4.47 -19.43 3.21
C THR A 73 4.69 -18.03 2.64
N ALA A 74 4.86 -17.90 1.32
CA ALA A 74 5.01 -16.61 0.65
C ALA A 74 3.82 -15.66 0.89
N ARG A 75 2.60 -16.19 1.09
CA ARG A 75 1.41 -15.40 1.46
C ARG A 75 1.58 -14.57 2.74
N ARG A 76 2.58 -14.88 3.58
CA ARG A 76 2.98 -14.08 4.74
C ARG A 76 3.45 -12.67 4.37
N ALA A 77 3.80 -12.43 3.10
CA ALA A 77 4.11 -11.09 2.58
C ALA A 77 2.98 -10.07 2.83
N LEU A 78 1.73 -10.52 2.95
CA LEU A 78 0.62 -9.66 3.38
C LEU A 78 0.90 -8.99 4.72
N TYR A 79 1.40 -9.75 5.71
CA TYR A 79 1.67 -9.23 7.06
C TYR A 79 2.91 -8.33 7.08
N ALA A 80 3.92 -8.60 6.24
CA ALA A 80 5.05 -7.71 6.08
C ALA A 80 4.60 -6.35 5.52
N GLY A 81 3.72 -6.37 4.51
CA GLY A 81 3.12 -5.16 3.95
C GLY A 81 2.25 -4.40 4.96
N LEU A 82 1.40 -5.11 5.72
CA LEU A 82 0.59 -4.49 6.77
C LEU A 82 1.45 -3.87 7.88
N ALA A 83 2.46 -4.60 8.38
CA ALA A 83 3.37 -4.09 9.40
C ALA A 83 4.10 -2.82 8.93
N ALA A 84 4.65 -2.85 7.71
CA ALA A 84 5.30 -1.68 7.11
C ALA A 84 4.34 -0.49 6.92
N LEU A 85 3.08 -0.75 6.57
CA LEU A 85 2.08 0.28 6.42
C LEU A 85 1.69 0.91 7.76
N ALA A 86 1.55 0.11 8.83
CA ALA A 86 1.33 0.66 10.17
C ALA A 86 2.52 1.48 10.66
N ASP A 87 3.75 1.04 10.42
CA ASP A 87 4.93 1.82 10.79
C ASP A 87 4.99 3.14 9.99
N ALA A 88 4.67 3.09 8.69
CA ALA A 88 4.59 4.28 7.84
C ALA A 88 3.52 5.28 8.30
N LEU A 89 2.35 4.79 8.73
CA LEU A 89 1.30 5.62 9.32
C LEU A 89 1.73 6.18 10.69
N ALA A 90 2.36 5.35 11.53
CA ALA A 90 2.77 5.74 12.88
C ALA A 90 3.76 6.91 12.91
N VAL A 91 4.56 7.10 11.85
CA VAL A 91 5.44 8.29 11.69
C VAL A 91 4.66 9.61 11.70
N HIS A 92 3.41 9.57 11.22
CA HIS A 92 2.56 10.75 11.06
C HIS A 92 1.34 10.75 12.00
N ALA A 93 1.14 9.67 12.74
CA ALA A 93 0.00 9.52 13.63
C ALA A 93 0.14 10.40 14.88
N PRO A 94 -0.93 11.07 15.33
CA PRO A 94 -0.98 11.63 16.67
C PRO A 94 -0.75 10.52 17.72
N PRO A 95 -0.01 10.79 18.81
CA PRO A 95 0.35 9.78 19.79
C PRO A 95 -0.85 9.13 20.49
N GLU A 96 -2.00 9.83 20.54
CA GLU A 96 -3.25 9.35 21.11
C GLU A 96 -4.12 8.50 20.15
N ARG A 97 -3.75 8.36 18.88
CA ARG A 97 -4.54 7.65 17.86
C ARG A 97 -3.93 6.28 17.55
N PRO A 98 -4.43 5.19 18.16
CA PRO A 98 -3.89 3.86 17.91
C PRO A 98 -4.20 3.40 16.48
N ILE A 99 -3.20 2.79 15.83
CA ILE A 99 -3.36 2.09 14.56
C ILE A 99 -3.55 0.60 14.85
N THR A 100 -4.69 0.05 14.44
CA THR A 100 -5.03 -1.36 14.64
C THR A 100 -5.38 -2.05 13.33
N PHE A 101 -5.27 -3.37 13.33
CA PHE A 101 -5.71 -4.23 12.24
C PHE A 101 -6.93 -5.03 12.66
N ASP A 102 -7.96 -5.08 11.81
CA ASP A 102 -8.95 -6.15 11.91
C ASP A 102 -8.55 -7.25 10.94
N TRP A 103 -8.61 -8.49 11.42
CA TRP A 103 -8.40 -9.63 10.56
C TRP A 103 -9.49 -9.66 9.46
N PRO A 104 -9.14 -9.91 8.18
CA PRO A 104 -7.81 -10.34 7.71
C PRO A 104 -6.82 -9.22 7.38
N ASP A 105 -7.27 -8.03 6.97
CA ASP A 105 -6.40 -7.02 6.34
C ASP A 105 -6.89 -5.58 6.48
N ALA A 106 -7.93 -5.33 7.28
CA ALA A 106 -8.51 -4.00 7.41
C ALA A 106 -7.71 -3.16 8.41
N ILE A 107 -7.59 -1.86 8.13
CA ILE A 107 -6.75 -0.93 8.88
C ILE A 107 -7.65 0.10 9.53
N ARG A 108 -7.52 0.25 10.84
CA ARG A 108 -8.23 1.25 11.63
C ARG A 108 -7.29 2.23 12.29
N VAL A 109 -7.81 3.44 12.45
CA VAL A 109 -7.22 4.50 13.27
C VAL A 109 -8.30 4.95 14.24
N ASP A 110 -8.03 4.88 15.55
CA ASP A 110 -9.01 5.17 16.61
C ASP A 110 -10.39 4.51 16.38
N SER A 111 -10.38 3.24 15.99
CA SER A 111 -11.56 2.43 15.63
C SER A 111 -12.26 2.82 14.30
N GLY A 112 -11.92 3.95 13.68
CA GLY A 112 -12.38 4.33 12.35
C GLY A 112 -11.73 3.48 11.25
N LEU A 113 -12.51 2.90 10.34
CA LEU A 113 -11.97 2.10 9.23
C LEU A 113 -11.47 3.01 8.12
N VAL A 114 -10.15 3.12 7.99
CA VAL A 114 -9.47 4.04 7.06
C VAL A 114 -9.01 3.37 5.78
N GLY A 115 -8.86 2.04 5.77
CA GLY A 115 -8.36 1.34 4.60
C GLY A 115 -8.19 -0.16 4.79
N GLY A 116 -7.44 -0.77 3.88
CA GLY A 116 -7.08 -2.18 3.96
C GLY A 116 -6.03 -2.59 2.94
N ALA A 117 -5.53 -3.80 3.08
CA ALA A 117 -4.59 -4.41 2.16
C ALA A 117 -5.20 -5.60 1.42
N ARG A 118 -4.56 -6.04 0.34
CA ARG A 118 -4.92 -7.23 -0.42
C ARG A 118 -3.67 -7.91 -0.96
N LEU A 119 -3.79 -9.21 -1.23
CA LEU A 119 -2.72 -10.00 -1.84
C LEU A 119 -3.26 -10.78 -3.05
N ALA A 120 -2.51 -10.80 -4.15
CA ALA A 120 -2.79 -11.65 -5.31
C ALA A 120 -1.56 -12.48 -5.71
N TRP A 121 -1.85 -13.59 -6.39
CA TRP A 121 -0.91 -14.51 -7.04
C TRP A 121 -1.58 -15.08 -8.30
N PRO A 122 -0.83 -15.73 -9.20
CA PRO A 122 -1.43 -16.39 -10.37
C PRO A 122 -2.45 -17.45 -9.98
N GLU A 123 -3.57 -17.51 -10.72
CA GLU A 123 -4.53 -18.60 -10.58
C GLU A 123 -3.86 -19.96 -10.87
N GLY A 124 -4.13 -20.95 -10.03
CA GLY A 124 -3.56 -22.29 -10.18
C GLY A 124 -2.10 -22.44 -9.73
N ALA A 125 -1.50 -21.42 -9.09
CA ALA A 125 -0.18 -21.54 -8.51
C ALA A 125 -0.12 -22.66 -7.45
N ASP A 126 0.94 -23.48 -7.49
CA ASP A 126 1.12 -24.63 -6.60
C ASP A 126 1.51 -24.15 -5.19
N GLU A 127 0.77 -24.63 -4.18
CA GLU A 127 1.00 -24.34 -2.76
C GLU A 127 2.39 -24.70 -2.25
N ASN A 128 3.06 -25.65 -2.91
CA ASN A 128 4.37 -26.17 -2.54
C ASN A 128 5.52 -25.65 -3.41
N GLN A 129 5.24 -24.78 -4.38
CA GLN A 129 6.26 -24.17 -5.23
C GLN A 129 6.28 -22.64 -5.05
N PRO A 130 7.42 -21.98 -5.28
CA PRO A 130 7.46 -20.53 -5.31
C PRO A 130 6.57 -19.99 -6.43
N PRO A 131 5.62 -19.08 -6.15
CA PRO A 131 4.84 -18.46 -7.20
C PRO A 131 5.74 -17.53 -8.02
N PRO A 132 5.48 -17.36 -9.33
CA PRO A 132 6.29 -16.48 -10.17
C PRO A 132 6.16 -15.00 -9.77
N TRP A 133 5.08 -14.62 -9.08
CA TRP A 133 4.92 -13.30 -8.49
C TRP A 133 3.87 -13.30 -7.37
N LEU A 134 3.96 -12.30 -6.51
CA LEU A 134 2.91 -11.84 -5.61
C LEU A 134 2.66 -10.35 -5.85
N VAL A 135 1.42 -9.91 -5.65
CA VAL A 135 1.08 -8.49 -5.63
C VAL A 135 0.48 -8.16 -4.28
N PHE A 136 1.19 -7.36 -3.50
CA PHE A 136 0.62 -6.69 -2.32
C PHE A 136 0.02 -5.36 -2.76
N ALA A 137 -1.18 -5.03 -2.32
CA ALA A 137 -1.78 -3.72 -2.54
C ALA A 137 -2.39 -3.18 -1.27
N ALA A 138 -2.42 -1.86 -1.15
CA ALA A 138 -3.09 -1.17 -0.08
C ALA A 138 -3.86 0.04 -0.60
N MET A 139 -4.97 0.30 0.07
CA MET A 139 -5.82 1.46 -0.16
C MET A 139 -6.12 2.11 1.19
N ILE A 140 -5.67 3.35 1.37
CA ILE A 140 -5.90 4.14 2.58
C ILE A 140 -6.56 5.47 2.21
N ARG A 141 -7.69 5.78 2.84
CA ARG A 141 -8.41 7.04 2.66
C ARG A 141 -7.69 8.16 3.39
N THR A 142 -7.17 9.13 2.65
CA THR A 142 -6.42 10.26 3.22
C THR A 142 -7.34 11.42 3.59
N VAL A 143 -8.34 11.71 2.76
CA VAL A 143 -9.26 12.85 2.92
C VAL A 143 -10.72 12.38 2.86
N ALA A 144 -11.58 12.97 3.70
CA ALA A 144 -13.01 12.77 3.61
C ALA A 144 -13.65 13.73 2.60
N MET A 145 -14.14 13.19 1.48
CA MET A 145 -14.90 13.98 0.50
C MET A 145 -16.39 13.99 0.88
N GLY A 146 -16.86 15.12 1.46
CA GLY A 146 -18.28 15.52 1.58
C GLY A 146 -19.19 14.69 2.50
N GLU A 147 -20.32 15.29 2.91
CA GLU A 147 -21.45 14.62 3.58
C GLU A 147 -22.16 13.69 2.58
N GLU A 148 -21.62 12.50 2.36
CA GLU A 148 -22.34 11.42 1.69
C GLU A 148 -23.00 10.54 2.76
N GLU A 149 -24.29 10.26 2.57
CA GLU A 149 -25.23 9.72 3.57
C GLU A 149 -24.65 8.55 4.42
N PRO A 150 -24.85 8.58 5.75
CA PRO A 150 -24.42 7.50 6.63
C PRO A 150 -25.13 6.20 6.26
N GLY A 151 -24.37 5.25 5.70
CA GLY A 151 -24.88 3.95 5.25
C GLY A 151 -24.23 3.41 3.97
N LEU A 152 -23.48 4.23 3.23
CA LEU A 152 -22.91 3.87 1.92
C LEU A 152 -21.40 3.57 1.90
N ARG A 153 -20.68 3.57 3.04
CA ARG A 153 -19.22 3.36 3.04
C ARG A 153 -18.74 2.10 3.75
N PRO A 154 -17.90 1.27 3.09
CA PRO A 154 -17.04 0.29 3.76
C PRO A 154 -15.95 0.94 4.60
N LEU A 155 -15.45 2.13 4.23
CA LEU A 155 -14.45 2.90 4.99
C LEU A 155 -15.13 4.08 5.70
N SER A 156 -15.23 4.00 7.03
CA SER A 156 -15.97 4.98 7.85
C SER A 156 -15.16 6.21 8.26
N ALA A 157 -13.83 6.21 8.09
CA ALA A 157 -12.94 7.31 8.49
C ALA A 157 -11.93 7.67 7.39
N ALA A 158 -11.30 8.85 7.52
CA ALA A 158 -10.17 9.29 6.70
C ALA A 158 -9.04 9.81 7.60
N LEU A 159 -7.79 9.70 7.17
CA LEU A 159 -6.64 10.10 8.00
C LEU A 159 -6.69 11.57 8.45
N GLU A 160 -7.17 12.48 7.61
CA GLU A 160 -7.36 13.90 7.96
C GLU A 160 -8.29 14.09 9.16
N ASP A 161 -9.42 13.36 9.21
CA ASP A 161 -10.38 13.42 10.32
C ASP A 161 -9.77 12.87 11.63
N GLU A 162 -8.78 11.99 11.50
CA GLU A 162 -8.06 11.35 12.61
C GLU A 162 -6.84 12.18 13.08
N GLY A 163 -6.60 13.36 12.50
CA GLY A 163 -5.55 14.28 12.93
C GLY A 163 -4.19 14.05 12.26
N PHE A 164 -4.15 13.35 11.12
CA PHE A 164 -2.92 13.23 10.32
C PHE A 164 -2.72 14.48 9.46
N ASP A 165 -2.07 15.49 10.04
CA ASP A 165 -1.78 16.74 9.35
C ASP A 165 -0.71 16.54 8.25
N ASP A 166 -0.95 17.08 7.05
CA ASP A 166 0.01 17.11 5.93
C ASP A 166 0.48 15.73 5.40
N LEU A 167 -0.27 14.65 5.71
CA LEU A 167 -0.04 13.32 5.13
C LEU A 167 -0.77 13.16 3.79
N GLY A 168 -0.11 13.59 2.72
CA GLY A 168 -0.56 13.34 1.36
C GLY A 168 -0.34 11.89 0.90
N SER A 169 -1.14 11.46 -0.08
CA SER A 169 -1.08 10.15 -0.73
C SER A 169 0.36 9.73 -1.12
N GLY A 170 1.11 10.61 -1.78
CA GLY A 170 2.49 10.34 -2.17
C GLY A 170 3.47 10.16 -0.99
N LYS A 171 3.35 10.98 0.06
CA LYS A 171 4.21 10.87 1.25
C LYS A 171 3.99 9.54 1.98
N LEU A 172 2.74 9.09 2.05
CA LEU A 172 2.42 7.79 2.63
C LEU A 172 3.05 6.65 1.83
N VAL A 173 3.01 6.70 0.50
CA VAL A 173 3.63 5.68 -0.37
C VAL A 173 5.16 5.68 -0.23
N GLU A 174 5.80 6.85 -0.17
CA GLU A 174 7.25 6.97 0.05
C GLU A 174 7.66 6.41 1.42
N SER A 175 6.90 6.76 2.47
CA SER A 175 7.11 6.24 3.83
C SER A 175 6.92 4.73 3.86
N PHE A 176 5.85 4.22 3.25
CA PHE A 176 5.60 2.78 3.13
C PHE A 176 6.76 2.05 2.45
N ALA A 177 7.25 2.56 1.32
CA ALA A 177 8.33 1.89 0.58
C ALA A 177 9.61 1.72 1.44
N ARG A 178 9.95 2.73 2.26
CA ARG A 178 11.10 2.66 3.17
C ARG A 178 10.87 1.66 4.30
N HIS A 179 9.70 1.69 4.94
CA HIS A 179 9.37 0.74 6.01
C HIS A 179 9.22 -0.69 5.49
N PHE A 180 8.78 -0.86 4.24
CA PHE A 180 8.67 -2.17 3.62
C PHE A 180 10.05 -2.81 3.41
N MET A 181 11.05 -2.04 2.99
CA MET A 181 12.44 -2.52 2.93
C MET A 181 12.92 -2.99 4.31
N VAL A 182 12.71 -2.19 5.35
CA VAL A 182 13.07 -2.55 6.74
C VAL A 182 12.36 -3.83 7.18
N ALA A 183 11.07 -3.99 6.86
CA ALA A 183 10.31 -5.19 7.19
C ALA A 183 10.83 -6.42 6.43
N ILE A 184 11.15 -6.30 5.14
CA ILE A 184 11.72 -7.40 4.36
C ILE A 184 13.10 -7.78 4.90
N ASP A 185 13.98 -6.81 5.18
CA ASP A 185 15.31 -7.06 5.75
C ASP A 185 15.21 -7.77 7.11
N ALA A 186 14.35 -7.27 8.01
CA ALA A 186 14.11 -7.89 9.31
C ALA A 186 13.56 -9.32 9.17
N TRP A 187 12.67 -9.57 8.20
CA TRP A 187 12.19 -10.91 7.92
C TRP A 187 13.32 -11.82 7.42
N GLN A 188 14.17 -11.37 6.51
CA GLN A 188 15.29 -12.19 6.02
C GLN A 188 16.31 -12.51 7.11
N GLU A 189 16.60 -11.56 8.00
CA GLU A 189 17.58 -11.73 9.08
C GLU A 189 17.05 -12.52 10.28
N GLN A 190 15.80 -12.27 10.70
CA GLN A 190 15.24 -12.74 11.97
C GLN A 190 14.10 -13.74 11.78
N GLY A 191 13.68 -13.96 10.53
CA GLY A 191 12.55 -14.81 10.19
C GLY A 191 11.19 -14.13 10.38
N PHE A 192 10.13 -14.85 10.01
CA PHE A 192 8.76 -14.32 10.03
C PHE A 192 8.25 -13.97 11.45
N GLY A 193 8.88 -14.49 12.50
CA GLY A 193 8.47 -14.25 13.88
C GLY A 193 8.44 -12.76 14.24
N GLU A 194 9.40 -11.97 13.74
CA GLU A 194 9.46 -10.53 14.03
C GLU A 194 8.32 -9.76 13.34
N ILE A 195 8.00 -10.12 12.10
CA ILE A 195 6.85 -9.56 11.37
C ILE A 195 5.53 -9.94 12.05
N ALA A 196 5.39 -11.21 12.43
CA ALA A 196 4.22 -11.68 13.14
C ALA A 196 4.01 -10.91 14.45
N LYS A 197 5.07 -10.63 15.21
CA LYS A 197 5.01 -9.85 16.45
C LYS A 197 4.55 -8.41 16.19
N SER A 198 5.11 -7.74 15.17
CA SER A 198 4.72 -6.38 14.79
C SER A 198 3.24 -6.28 14.38
N TYR A 199 2.75 -7.29 13.64
CA TYR A 199 1.35 -7.41 13.25
C TYR A 199 0.44 -7.71 14.45
N LEU A 200 0.74 -8.76 15.23
CA LEU A 200 -0.10 -9.23 16.34
C LEU A 200 -0.24 -8.21 17.47
N THR A 201 0.77 -7.37 17.70
CA THR A 201 0.69 -6.30 18.71
C THR A 201 -0.38 -5.25 18.35
N ARG A 202 -0.73 -5.13 17.06
CA ARG A 202 -1.73 -4.20 16.54
C ARG A 202 -3.03 -4.89 16.14
N LEU A 203 -3.11 -6.21 16.24
CA LEU A 203 -4.33 -6.94 15.92
C LEU A 203 -5.40 -6.62 16.97
N ALA A 204 -6.53 -6.09 16.51
CA ALA A 204 -7.67 -5.85 17.38
C ALA A 204 -8.14 -7.19 17.98
N PRO A 205 -8.47 -7.25 19.28
CA PRO A 205 -9.06 -8.44 19.87
C PRO A 205 -10.36 -8.78 19.13
N GLU A 206 -10.56 -10.06 18.79
CA GLU A 206 -11.82 -10.50 18.21
C GLU A 206 -12.97 -10.09 19.14
N SER A 207 -13.91 -9.31 18.61
CA SER A 207 -15.17 -9.04 19.30
C SER A 207 -16.00 -10.32 19.22
N GLY A 208 -15.81 -11.19 20.22
CA GLY A 208 -16.61 -12.40 20.42
C GLY A 208 -18.04 -12.13 20.82
#